data_AF-A0A377TXB0-F1
#
_entry.id   AF-A0A377TXB0-F1
#
_cell.length_a   1.000
_cell.length_b   1.000
_cell.length_c   1.000
_cell.angle_alpha   90.00
_cell.angle_beta   90.00
_cell.angle_gamma   90.00
#
_symmetry.space_group_name_H-M   'P 1'
#
loop_
_entity.id
_entity.type
_entity.pdbx_description
1 polymer ?
#
loop_
_entity_poly.entity_id
_entity_poly.type
_entity_poly.pdbx_seq_one_letter_code
_entity_poly.pdbx_strand_id
1 'polypeptide(L)'
;MTNLLLQDATFGRTPRQRGITLLHEAQAAGVATLLGCDNVQDAFCPAGSYDPLDTLACGLFSAQLSDLFDRQSRLNLRSRGANRFAGRRGALCRRGGGQRGDFPG
;
A
#
# COMPACT_ATOMS: atom_id res chain seq x y z
N MET A 1 6.04 2.68 -8.66
CA MET A 1 7.01 3.21 -9.64
C MET A 1 7.27 2.23 -10.78
N THR A 2 7.62 0.96 -10.51
CA THR A 2 7.91 -0.05 -11.54
C THR A 2 6.89 -0.11 -12.69
N ASN A 3 5.59 -0.11 -12.39
CA ASN A 3 4.56 -0.13 -13.44
C ASN A 3 4.65 1.08 -14.38
N LEU A 4 4.94 2.28 -13.86
CA LEU A 4 5.11 3.48 -14.69
C LEU A 4 6.36 3.38 -15.59
N LEU A 5 7.35 2.60 -15.15
CA LEU A 5 8.60 2.39 -15.89
C LEU A 5 8.44 1.34 -16.99
N LEU A 6 7.72 0.25 -16.71
CA LEU A 6 7.69 -0.94 -17.58
C LEU A 6 6.43 -1.05 -18.44
N GLN A 7 5.28 -0.57 -17.97
CA GLN A 7 4.05 -0.68 -18.75
C GLN A 7 4.01 0.41 -19.83
N ASP A 8 3.72 0.01 -21.08
CA ASP A 8 3.83 0.87 -22.27
C ASP A 8 5.27 1.33 -22.59
N ALA A 9 6.28 0.64 -22.04
CA ALA A 9 7.68 0.87 -22.35
C ALA A 9 8.02 0.31 -23.74
N THR A 10 8.10 1.21 -24.73
CA THR A 10 8.49 0.87 -26.10
C THR A 10 9.65 1.75 -26.56
N PHE A 11 10.63 1.17 -27.26
CA PHE A 11 11.75 1.92 -27.79
C PHE A 11 11.32 3.00 -28.79
N GLY A 12 12.00 4.15 -28.76
CA GLY A 12 11.79 5.25 -29.71
C GLY A 12 10.45 5.99 -29.54
N ARG A 13 9.70 5.74 -28.47
CA ARG A 13 8.41 6.41 -28.20
C ARG A 13 8.22 6.68 -26.72
N THR A 14 7.71 7.86 -26.40
CA THR A 14 7.29 8.20 -25.03
C THR A 14 6.07 7.36 -24.61
N PRO A 15 6.08 6.74 -23.40
CA PRO A 15 4.90 6.07 -22.84
C PRO A 15 3.72 7.03 -22.68
N ARG A 16 2.51 6.56 -22.97
CA ARG A 16 1.25 7.32 -22.88
C ARG A 16 0.31 6.75 -21.84
N GLN A 17 0.39 5.45 -21.57
CA GLN A 17 -0.39 4.82 -20.52
C GLN A 17 0.29 4.97 -19.16
N ARG A 18 -0.51 5.10 -18.10
CA ARG A 18 0.02 5.08 -16.73
C ARG A 18 0.32 3.67 -16.25
N GLY A 19 -0.42 2.68 -16.73
CA GLY A 19 -0.19 1.29 -16.34
C GLY A 19 -0.52 0.97 -14.89
N ILE A 20 -1.62 1.52 -14.37
CA ILE A 20 -2.13 1.19 -13.04
C ILE A 20 -3.50 0.52 -13.15
N THR A 21 -3.86 -0.27 -12.14
CA THR A 21 -5.17 -0.91 -12.06
C THR A 21 -6.30 0.12 -11.81
N LEU A 22 -7.55 -0.32 -11.94
CA LEU A 22 -8.78 0.44 -11.69
C LEU A 22 -9.01 0.70 -10.19
N LEU A 23 -8.12 1.49 -9.59
CA LEU A 23 -8.07 1.72 -8.14
C LEU A 23 -9.33 2.42 -7.61
N HIS A 24 -9.86 3.41 -8.33
CA HIS A 24 -11.05 4.15 -7.91
C HIS A 24 -12.30 3.30 -7.97
N GLU A 25 -12.46 2.53 -9.04
CA GLU A 25 -13.57 1.61 -9.26
C GLU A 25 -13.55 0.50 -8.22
N ALA A 26 -12.37 -0.07 -7.94
CA ALA A 26 -12.20 -1.05 -6.88
C ALA A 26 -12.61 -0.48 -5.51
N GLN A 27 -12.17 0.74 -5.18
CA GLN A 27 -12.59 1.42 -3.95
C GLN A 27 -14.09 1.68 -3.91
N ALA A 28 -14.70 2.13 -5.00
CA ALA A 28 -16.14 2.38 -5.11
C ALA A 28 -16.96 1.09 -4.97
N ALA A 29 -16.44 -0.03 -5.47
CA ALA A 29 -17.03 -1.36 -5.32
C ALA A 29 -16.81 -1.98 -3.93
N GLY A 30 -16.16 -1.28 -2.99
CA GLY A 30 -15.88 -1.77 -1.65
C GLY A 30 -14.80 -2.85 -1.59
N VAL A 31 -14.03 -3.03 -2.66
CA VAL A 31 -12.88 -3.93 -2.70
C VAL A 31 -11.78 -3.31 -1.83
N ALA A 32 -11.19 -4.12 -0.95
CA ALA A 32 -10.05 -3.67 -0.17
C ALA A 32 -8.88 -3.38 -1.12
N THR A 33 -8.25 -2.21 -0.99
CA THR A 33 -7.09 -1.82 -1.82
C THR A 33 -5.91 -1.42 -0.94
N LEU A 34 -4.71 -1.55 -1.50
CA LEU A 34 -3.45 -1.21 -0.85
C LEU A 34 -2.54 -0.58 -1.91
N LEU A 35 -1.71 0.37 -1.48
CA LEU A 35 -0.57 0.83 -2.26
C LEU A 35 0.69 0.15 -1.74
N GLY A 36 1.61 -0.21 -2.63
CA GLY A 36 2.85 -0.87 -2.27
C GLY A 36 4.00 -0.45 -3.18
N CYS A 37 5.20 -0.41 -2.60
CA CYS A 37 6.43 -0.46 -3.39
C CYS A 37 6.66 -1.91 -3.81
N ASP A 38 7.03 -2.11 -5.07
CA ASP A 38 7.32 -3.43 -5.62
C ASP A 38 8.84 -3.61 -5.68
N ASN A 39 9.43 -3.33 -6.84
CA ASN A 39 10.87 -3.36 -7.05
C ASN A 39 11.56 -2.08 -6.58
N VAL A 40 12.73 -2.23 -5.98
CA VAL A 40 13.58 -1.13 -5.53
C VAL A 40 15.03 -1.49 -5.81
N GLN A 41 15.67 -0.70 -6.68
CA GLN A 41 17.10 -0.81 -7.01
C GLN A 41 17.52 -2.23 -7.44
N ASP A 42 16.70 -2.85 -8.31
CA ASP A 42 16.95 -4.17 -8.87
C ASP A 42 16.92 -4.15 -10.41
N ALA A 43 16.96 -5.34 -11.03
CA ALA A 43 16.95 -5.50 -12.49
C ALA A 43 15.68 -4.97 -13.18
N PHE A 44 14.59 -4.77 -12.44
CA PHE A 44 13.30 -4.31 -12.97
C PHE A 44 13.07 -2.82 -12.74
N CYS A 45 13.50 -2.29 -11.59
CA CYS A 45 13.39 -0.88 -11.27
C CYS A 45 14.69 -0.37 -10.63
N PRO A 46 15.50 0.44 -11.34
CA PRO A 46 16.76 0.95 -10.80
C PRO A 46 16.56 2.03 -9.73
N ALA A 47 15.32 2.51 -9.51
CA ALA A 47 14.99 3.58 -8.58
C ALA A 47 14.08 3.08 -7.44
N GLY A 48 14.07 3.80 -6.31
CA GLY A 48 13.22 3.56 -5.15
C GLY A 48 13.96 3.60 -3.82
N SER A 49 13.22 3.66 -2.71
CA SER A 49 13.77 3.89 -1.35
C SER A 49 13.16 2.99 -0.26
N TYR A 50 12.17 2.15 -0.59
CA TYR A 50 11.28 1.49 0.37
C TYR A 50 10.48 2.43 1.30
N ASP A 51 10.52 3.74 1.08
CA ASP A 51 9.71 4.70 1.85
C ASP A 51 8.24 4.62 1.40
N PRO A 52 7.28 4.36 2.30
CA PRO A 52 5.86 4.42 1.97
C PRO A 52 5.40 5.82 1.51
N LEU A 53 6.10 6.90 1.86
CA LEU A 53 5.81 8.25 1.36
C LEU A 53 6.10 8.37 -0.13
N ASP A 54 7.18 7.76 -0.63
CA ASP A 54 7.47 7.71 -2.07
C ASP A 54 6.40 6.92 -2.82
N THR A 55 5.90 5.84 -2.21
CA THR A 55 4.77 5.07 -2.74
C THR A 55 3.49 5.92 -2.78
N LEU A 56 3.23 6.71 -1.73
CA LEU A 56 2.07 7.60 -1.65
C LEU A 56 2.15 8.72 -2.70
N ALA A 57 3.31 9.36 -2.85
CA ALA A 57 3.57 10.41 -3.81
C ALA A 57 3.44 9.90 -5.25
N CYS A 58 3.97 8.70 -5.54
CA CYS A 58 3.75 8.03 -6.82
C CYS A 58 2.25 7.81 -7.06
N GLY A 59 1.49 7.38 -6.04
CA GLY A 59 0.04 7.20 -6.09
C GLY A 59 -0.73 8.48 -6.39
N LEU A 60 -0.35 9.62 -5.80
CA LEU A 60 -0.94 10.94 -6.08
C LEU A 60 -0.98 11.19 -7.59
N PHE A 61 0.17 11.11 -8.26
CA PHE A 61 0.27 11.50 -9.66
C PHE A 61 -0.25 10.41 -10.60
N SER A 62 0.07 9.15 -10.35
CA SER A 62 -0.32 8.05 -11.23
C SER A 62 -1.82 7.74 -11.16
N ALA A 63 -2.40 7.76 -9.95
CA ALA A 63 -3.79 7.42 -9.72
C ALA A 63 -4.67 8.63 -9.42
N GLN A 64 -4.17 9.88 -9.47
CA GLN A 64 -4.96 11.09 -9.18
C GLN A 64 -5.66 11.02 -7.83
N LEU A 65 -4.92 10.59 -6.80
CA LEU A 65 -5.48 10.44 -5.47
C LEU A 65 -5.63 11.80 -4.76
N SER A 66 -6.81 12.07 -4.22
CA SER A 66 -7.06 13.20 -3.31
C SER A 66 -6.84 12.79 -1.84
N ASP A 67 -6.74 13.77 -0.95
CA ASP A 67 -6.74 13.55 0.51
C ASP A 67 -5.62 12.60 0.97
N LEU A 68 -4.39 12.86 0.49
CA LEU A 68 -3.25 11.97 0.67
C LEU A 68 -2.97 11.65 2.13
N PHE A 69 -2.89 12.69 2.96
CA PHE A 69 -2.73 12.58 4.39
C PHE A 69 -4.11 12.46 5.01
N ASP A 70 -4.65 11.24 5.05
CA ASP A 70 -5.80 10.77 5.83
C ASP A 70 -6.39 9.56 5.13
N ARG A 71 -6.99 9.77 3.96
CA ARG A 71 -7.69 8.72 3.22
C ARG A 71 -6.70 7.76 2.60
N GLN A 72 -5.70 8.30 1.90
CA GLN A 72 -4.80 7.49 1.09
C GLN A 72 -3.60 6.96 1.87
N SER A 73 -3.15 7.67 2.92
CA SER A 73 -2.12 7.16 3.85
C SER A 73 -2.55 5.84 4.51
N ARG A 74 -3.87 5.63 4.71
CA ARG A 74 -4.44 4.35 5.19
C ARG A 74 -4.21 3.18 4.23
N LEU A 75 -3.97 3.43 2.94
CA LEU A 75 -3.62 2.41 1.97
C LEU A 75 -2.17 1.93 2.13
N ASN A 76 -1.27 2.75 2.66
CA ASN A 76 0.12 2.38 2.94
C ASN A 76 0.31 1.81 4.36
N LEU A 77 -0.53 2.20 5.34
CA LEU A 77 -0.34 1.81 6.74
C LEU A 77 -0.79 0.37 7.06
N ARG A 78 0.15 -0.40 7.64
CA ARG A 78 0.01 -1.82 8.01
C ARG A 78 -1.07 -2.16 9.04
N SER A 79 -1.72 -1.21 9.71
CA SER A 79 -2.48 -1.53 10.93
C SER A 79 -3.92 -2.02 10.72
N ARG A 80 -4.56 -1.79 9.56
CA ARG A 80 -5.93 -2.31 9.29
C ARG A 80 -6.16 -2.89 7.89
N GLY A 81 -5.63 -2.29 6.83
CA GLY A 81 -5.77 -2.80 5.46
C GLY A 81 -4.89 -4.02 5.19
N ALA A 82 -3.61 -3.93 5.58
CA ALA A 82 -2.66 -5.04 5.40
C ALA A 82 -3.02 -6.27 6.23
N ASN A 83 -3.60 -6.14 7.43
CA ASN A 83 -4.08 -7.30 8.20
C ASN A 83 -5.27 -8.01 7.54
N ARG A 84 -6.10 -7.27 6.80
CA ARG A 84 -7.20 -7.84 6.00
C ARG A 84 -6.67 -8.62 4.79
N PHE A 85 -5.60 -8.13 4.16
CA PHE A 85 -4.93 -8.80 3.04
C PHE A 85 -4.01 -9.95 3.46
N ALA A 86 -3.30 -9.81 4.57
CA ALA A 86 -2.35 -10.81 5.08
C ALA A 86 -3.03 -11.96 5.86
N GLY A 87 -4.37 -12.06 5.80
CA GLY A 87 -5.14 -13.12 6.47
C GLY A 87 -5.10 -13.11 8.00
N ARG A 88 -4.46 -12.12 8.63
CA ARG A 88 -4.37 -12.00 10.08
C ARG A 88 -5.65 -11.36 10.61
N ARG A 89 -6.66 -12.19 10.91
CA ARG A 89 -7.77 -11.78 11.77
C ARG A 89 -7.17 -11.28 13.08
N GLY A 90 -7.27 -9.97 13.33
CA GLY A 90 -6.84 -9.39 14.60
C GLY A 90 -7.56 -10.13 15.72
N ALA A 91 -6.82 -10.88 16.52
CA ALA A 91 -7.30 -11.42 17.76
C ALA A 91 -7.63 -10.22 18.65
N LEU A 92 -8.92 -9.89 18.74
CA LEU A 92 -9.46 -9.01 19.75
C LEU A 92 -9.25 -9.73 21.08
N CYS A 93 -8.11 -9.52 21.73
CA CYS A 93 -7.93 -9.93 23.11
C CYS A 93 -8.90 -9.09 23.94
N ARG A 94 -10.08 -9.64 24.22
CA ARG A 94 -10.98 -9.08 25.23
C ARG A 94 -10.20 -9.11 26.54
N ARG A 95 -9.85 -7.95 27.08
CA ARG A 95 -9.49 -7.82 28.50
C ARG A 95 -10.71 -8.25 29.31
N GLY A 96 -10.78 -9.54 29.61
CA GLY A 96 -11.64 -10.07 30.68
C GLY A 96 -10.94 -9.81 32.00
N GLY A 97 -11.64 -9.15 32.93
CA GLY A 97 -11.17 -8.95 34.29
C GLY A 97 -11.01 -10.27 35.03
N GLY A 98 -9.92 -10.39 35.79
CA GLY A 98 -9.63 -11.51 36.68
C GLY A 98 -8.45 -11.13 37.57
N GLN A 99 -8.67 -11.11 38.88
CA GLN A 99 -7.73 -10.66 39.91
C GLN A 99 -6.62 -11.68 40.23
N ARG A 100 -5.48 -11.13 40.69
CA ARG A 100 -4.46 -11.65 41.63
C ARG A 100 -3.58 -12.86 41.24
N GLY A 101 -2.29 -12.73 41.54
CA GLY A 101 -1.39 -13.85 41.85
C GLY A 101 0.06 -13.69 41.36
N ASP A 102 0.92 -13.27 42.28
CA ASP A 102 2.33 -13.67 42.47
C ASP A 102 3.47 -13.24 41.52
N PHE A 103 4.36 -12.41 42.10
CA PHE A 103 5.77 -12.31 41.76
C PHE A 103 6.55 -13.47 42.39
N PRO A 104 7.67 -13.90 41.77
CA PRO A 104 8.85 -14.19 42.58
C PRO A 104 10.15 -13.64 41.99
N GLY A 105 11.03 -13.21 42.92
CA GLY A 105 12.49 -13.35 42.86
C GLY A 105 13.26 -12.40 41.97
#